data_AF-A0A845G435-F1
#
_entry.id   AF-A0A845G435-F1
#
_cell.length_a   1.000
_cell.length_b   1.000
_cell.length_c   1.000
_cell.angle_alpha   90.00
_cell.angle_beta   90.00
_cell.angle_gamma   90.00
#
_symmetry.space_group_name_H-M   'P 1'
#
loop_
_entity.id
_entity.type
_entity.pdbx_description
1 polymer ?
#
loop_
_entity_poly.entity_id
_entity_poly.type
_entity_poly.pdbx_seq_one_letter_code
_entity_poly.pdbx_strand_id
1 'polypeptide(L)'
;MFEAKIKSVQCLSLAGLHRMSYKEWGDESNPNVLLCVHGVTRVGDDFDNMARALANDYRVICPDIVGRGRSGWLKNPQLYRIPQYVSDIVTLLARVLPDSGQASVDWFGTSMGGLIGLGLASLPDNPVRKLILNDIGPVLAPAALQRIGDYIGQDLRFDTFDEAAKFIRDVSLTFGQHTEAEWHKLASDVLRQDKDGKWIRHYDMGLALPFRSATPESAAADEAMLWAAYDAIRCPTLLVRGAESDLLTAETAALMTQRGPKPALVEIADVGHAPTFIHDDQIAIVKQFLLG
;
A
#
# COMPACT_ATOMS: atom_id res chain seq x y z
N MET A 1 20.45 11.40 -11.35
CA MET A 1 19.12 10.76 -11.23
C MET A 1 19.27 9.66 -10.20
N PHE A 2 18.45 9.63 -9.14
CA PHE A 2 18.55 8.55 -8.16
C PHE A 2 18.06 7.25 -8.78
N GLU A 3 18.90 6.22 -8.76
CA GLU A 3 18.51 4.86 -9.13
C GLU A 3 18.16 4.08 -7.87
N ALA A 4 17.11 3.26 -7.96
CA ALA A 4 16.68 2.45 -6.83
C ALA A 4 17.64 1.29 -6.59
N LYS A 5 17.96 1.02 -5.33
CA LYS A 5 18.61 -0.24 -4.92
C LYS A 5 17.52 -1.23 -4.50
N ILE A 6 17.59 -2.46 -4.98
CA ILE A 6 16.71 -3.54 -4.52
C ILE A 6 17.41 -4.29 -3.40
N LYS A 7 16.77 -4.36 -2.24
CA LYS A 7 17.27 -5.05 -1.04
C LYS A 7 16.20 -5.99 -0.50
N SER A 8 16.55 -6.73 0.55
CA SER A 8 15.60 -7.60 1.25
C SER A 8 15.92 -7.75 2.73
N VAL A 9 14.88 -8.08 3.51
CA VAL A 9 14.96 -8.52 4.90
C VAL A 9 14.35 -9.91 5.05
N GLN A 10 14.81 -10.65 6.05
CA GLN A 10 14.21 -11.92 6.46
C GLN A 10 13.17 -11.64 7.54
N CYS A 11 11.94 -12.09 7.33
CA CYS A 11 10.83 -11.93 8.25
C CYS A 11 10.36 -13.30 8.77
N LEU A 12 9.52 -13.27 9.80
CA LEU A 12 8.98 -14.46 10.47
C LEU A 12 7.46 -14.43 10.47
N SER A 13 6.86 -15.59 10.20
CA SER A 13 5.45 -15.88 10.45
C SER A 13 5.32 -17.11 11.35
N LEU A 14 4.11 -17.41 11.82
CA LEU A 14 3.82 -18.66 12.53
C LEU A 14 4.10 -19.92 11.69
N ALA A 15 4.20 -19.79 10.36
CA ALA A 15 4.52 -20.89 9.44
C ALA A 15 6.02 -20.97 9.08
N GLY A 16 6.85 -20.11 9.68
CA GLY A 16 8.30 -20.05 9.46
C GLY A 16 8.77 -18.79 8.75
N LEU A 17 10.01 -18.83 8.28
CA LEU A 17 10.70 -17.68 7.68
C LEU A 17 10.29 -17.43 6.23
N HIS A 18 10.21 -16.15 5.86
CA HIS A 18 9.97 -15.68 4.49
C HIS A 18 10.74 -14.38 4.20
N ARG A 19 11.09 -14.14 2.94
CA ARG A 19 11.87 -12.96 2.53
C ARG A 19 10.94 -11.84 2.08
N MET A 20 11.15 -10.62 2.56
CA MET A 20 10.49 -9.41 2.05
C MET A 20 11.51 -8.53 1.32
N SER A 21 11.23 -8.20 0.06
CA SER A 21 12.04 -7.30 -0.77
C SER A 21 11.53 -5.87 -0.68
N TYR A 22 12.42 -4.90 -0.88
CA TYR A 22 12.06 -3.49 -0.95
C TYR A 22 13.00 -2.75 -1.91
N LYS A 23 12.47 -1.71 -2.56
CA LYS A 23 13.26 -0.69 -3.26
C LYS A 23 13.64 0.40 -2.28
N GLU A 24 14.86 0.91 -2.43
CA GLU A 24 15.40 2.01 -1.66
C GLU A 24 15.91 3.10 -2.61
N TRP A 25 15.49 4.33 -2.35
CA TRP A 25 15.86 5.52 -3.12
C TRP A 25 16.45 6.59 -2.20
N GLY A 26 17.26 7.47 -2.78
CA GLY A 26 17.94 8.55 -2.05
C GLY A 26 19.22 8.07 -1.36
N ASP A 27 19.72 8.89 -0.43
CA ASP A 27 20.90 8.58 0.37
C ASP A 27 20.54 7.63 1.52
N GLU A 28 21.22 6.49 1.60
CA GLU A 28 21.04 5.48 2.66
C GLU A 28 21.36 6.03 4.06
N SER A 29 22.18 7.07 4.15
CA SER A 29 22.53 7.76 5.40
C SER A 29 21.55 8.87 5.80
N ASN A 30 20.56 9.20 4.95
CA ASN A 30 19.57 10.23 5.28
C ASN A 30 18.69 9.75 6.45
N PRO A 31 18.66 10.50 7.57
CA PRO A 31 17.89 10.10 8.75
C PRO A 31 16.37 10.24 8.55
N ASN A 32 15.92 11.01 7.56
CA ASN A 32 14.51 11.16 7.23
C ASN A 32 14.07 9.98 6.36
N VAL A 33 13.39 9.01 6.97
CA VAL A 33 12.89 7.82 6.25
C VAL A 33 11.41 7.99 5.90
N LEU A 34 11.08 7.79 4.63
CA LEU A 34 9.70 7.70 4.14
C LEU A 34 9.42 6.26 3.69
N LEU A 35 8.42 5.61 4.28
CA LEU A 35 7.97 4.29 3.87
C LEU A 35 6.70 4.39 3.02
N CYS A 36 6.76 3.92 1.78
CA CYS A 36 5.65 3.95 0.81
C CYS A 36 5.12 2.54 0.57
N VAL A 37 3.91 2.25 1.04
CA VAL A 37 3.36 0.88 1.09
C VAL A 37 2.14 0.75 0.18
N HIS A 38 2.19 -0.24 -0.70
CA HIS A 38 1.28 -0.39 -1.83
C HIS A 38 -0.05 -1.07 -1.46
N GLY A 39 -1.00 -1.06 -2.40
CA GLY A 39 -2.30 -1.73 -2.29
C GLY A 39 -2.26 -3.26 -2.44
N VAL A 40 -3.39 -3.93 -2.23
CA VAL A 40 -3.45 -5.40 -2.03
C VAL A 40 -2.81 -6.26 -3.14
N THR A 41 -2.97 -5.89 -4.41
CA THR A 41 -2.42 -6.60 -5.59
C THR A 41 -1.37 -5.76 -6.33
N ARG A 42 -0.81 -4.75 -5.66
CA ARG A 42 0.20 -3.84 -6.21
C ARG A 42 1.59 -4.21 -5.71
N VAL A 43 2.59 -3.42 -6.09
CA VAL A 43 4.01 -3.60 -5.75
C VAL A 43 4.65 -2.25 -5.42
N GLY A 44 5.86 -2.26 -4.86
CA GLY A 44 6.60 -1.05 -4.47
C GLY A 44 6.92 -0.13 -5.65
N ASP A 45 6.93 -0.63 -6.89
CA ASP A 45 7.17 0.15 -8.12
C ASP A 45 6.06 1.18 -8.43
N ASP A 46 4.89 1.08 -7.79
CA ASP A 46 3.82 2.09 -7.87
C ASP A 46 4.33 3.47 -7.41
N PHE A 47 5.30 3.49 -6.50
CA PHE A 47 5.84 4.71 -5.92
C PHE A 47 7.05 5.29 -6.64
N ASP A 48 7.44 4.76 -7.81
CA ASP A 48 8.66 5.17 -8.50
C ASP A 48 8.72 6.69 -8.78
N ASN A 49 7.61 7.30 -9.18
CA ASN A 49 7.55 8.75 -9.45
C ASN A 49 7.67 9.56 -8.16
N MET A 50 6.88 9.20 -7.14
CA MET A 50 6.90 9.84 -5.83
C MET A 50 8.27 9.70 -5.14
N ALA A 51 8.88 8.51 -5.19
CA ALA A 51 10.18 8.25 -4.61
C ALA A 51 11.27 9.09 -5.28
N ARG A 52 11.28 9.21 -6.60
CA ARG A 52 12.22 10.12 -7.32
C ARG A 52 12.01 11.57 -6.90
N ALA A 53 10.77 12.00 -6.72
CA ALA A 53 10.43 13.38 -6.37
C ALA A 53 10.80 13.78 -4.92
N LEU A 54 11.01 12.79 -4.04
CA LEU A 54 11.32 12.95 -2.61
C LEU A 54 12.72 12.45 -2.21
N ALA A 55 13.44 11.77 -3.10
CA ALA A 55 14.75 11.15 -2.80
C ALA A 55 15.88 12.13 -2.41
N ASN A 56 15.71 13.43 -2.68
CA ASN A 56 16.63 14.46 -2.17
C ASN A 56 16.40 14.76 -0.68
N ASP A 57 15.15 14.65 -0.23
CA ASP A 57 14.72 15.05 1.12
C ASP A 57 14.64 13.84 2.06
N TYR A 58 14.36 12.67 1.49
CA TYR A 58 14.13 11.42 2.21
C TYR A 58 15.00 10.26 1.69
N ARG A 59 15.31 9.33 2.59
CA ARG A 59 15.54 7.93 2.26
C ARG A 59 14.18 7.27 2.04
N VAL A 60 13.80 7.02 0.78
CA VAL A 60 12.48 6.47 0.45
C VAL A 60 12.55 4.96 0.31
N ILE A 61 11.72 4.26 1.07
CA ILE A 61 11.66 2.79 1.12
C ILE A 61 10.30 2.34 0.59
N CYS A 62 10.30 1.47 -0.43
CA CYS A 62 9.09 0.95 -1.06
C CYS A 62 9.11 -0.59 -1.01
N PRO A 63 8.55 -1.21 0.04
CA PRO A 63 8.52 -2.67 0.16
C PRO A 63 7.51 -3.29 -0.81
N ASP A 64 7.87 -4.46 -1.33
CA ASP A 64 6.89 -5.41 -1.86
C ASP A 64 6.37 -6.21 -0.65
N ILE A 65 5.14 -5.99 -0.19
CA ILE A 65 4.57 -6.75 0.92
C ILE A 65 4.56 -8.25 0.57
N VAL A 66 4.85 -9.12 1.55
CA VAL A 66 4.93 -10.57 1.37
C VAL A 66 3.76 -11.12 0.53
N GLY A 67 4.04 -12.01 -0.41
CA GLY A 67 3.07 -12.50 -1.39
C GLY A 67 2.92 -11.66 -2.65
N ARG A 68 3.63 -10.53 -2.79
CA ARG A 68 3.59 -9.65 -3.97
C ARG A 68 5.00 -9.38 -4.49
N GLY A 69 5.09 -9.08 -5.78
CA GLY A 69 6.32 -8.64 -6.42
C GLY A 69 7.50 -9.56 -6.11
N ARG A 70 8.63 -8.96 -5.76
CA ARG A 70 9.92 -9.64 -5.53
C ARG A 70 10.02 -10.33 -4.17
N SER A 71 8.99 -10.18 -3.32
CA SER A 71 8.91 -10.83 -2.03
C SER A 71 8.52 -12.29 -2.14
N GLY A 72 8.99 -13.08 -1.16
CA GLY A 72 8.57 -14.46 -1.01
C GLY A 72 7.09 -14.57 -0.67
N TRP A 73 6.57 -15.79 -0.73
CA TRP A 73 5.19 -16.11 -0.41
C TRP A 73 5.10 -16.77 0.96
N LEU A 74 3.97 -16.61 1.65
CA LEU A 74 3.71 -17.27 2.92
C LEU A 74 3.32 -18.73 2.69
N LYS A 75 3.91 -19.64 3.47
CA LYS A 75 3.54 -21.06 3.43
C LYS A 75 2.08 -21.30 3.86
N ASN A 76 1.56 -20.47 4.75
CA ASN A 76 0.16 -20.48 5.15
C ASN A 76 -0.54 -19.23 4.63
N PRO A 77 -1.35 -19.32 3.57
CA PRO A 77 -2.06 -18.18 3.00
C PRO A 77 -3.06 -17.50 3.95
N GLN A 78 -3.48 -18.17 5.03
CA GLN A 78 -4.35 -17.54 6.04
C GLN A 78 -3.66 -16.38 6.79
N LEU A 79 -2.33 -16.33 6.75
CA LEU A 79 -1.53 -15.29 7.37
C LEU A 79 -1.38 -14.03 6.50
N TYR A 80 -1.99 -13.99 5.31
CA TYR A 80 -2.07 -12.78 4.48
C TYR A 80 -3.02 -11.73 5.07
N ARG A 81 -2.74 -11.26 6.29
CA ARG A 81 -3.55 -10.32 7.08
C ARG A 81 -2.69 -9.21 7.68
N ILE A 82 -3.34 -8.10 8.02
CA ILE A 82 -2.68 -6.89 8.55
C ILE A 82 -1.71 -7.18 9.71
N PRO A 83 -2.01 -8.01 10.73
CA PRO A 83 -1.07 -8.27 11.82
C PRO A 83 0.26 -8.89 11.37
N GLN A 84 0.23 -9.79 10.39
CA GLN A 84 1.46 -10.36 9.83
C GLN A 84 2.26 -9.31 9.06
N TYR A 85 1.59 -8.46 8.29
CA TYR A 85 2.27 -7.40 7.54
C TYR A 85 2.90 -6.36 8.47
N VAL A 86 2.23 -5.99 9.58
CA VAL A 86 2.80 -5.12 10.61
C VAL A 86 4.06 -5.75 11.22
N SER A 87 4.05 -7.05 11.53
CA SER A 87 5.23 -7.79 12.02
C SER A 87 6.41 -7.72 11.05
N ASP A 88 6.16 -7.92 9.75
CA ASP A 88 7.19 -7.83 8.71
C ASP A 88 7.74 -6.41 8.59
N ILE A 89 6.87 -5.40 8.67
CA ILE A 89 7.24 -3.98 8.61
C ILE A 89 8.08 -3.57 9.82
N VAL A 90 7.78 -4.05 11.03
CA VAL A 90 8.64 -3.79 12.20
C VAL A 90 10.06 -4.30 11.97
N THR A 91 10.19 -5.49 11.35
CA THR A 91 11.51 -6.04 10.97
C THR A 91 12.21 -5.17 9.93
N LEU A 92 11.47 -4.64 8.95
CA LEU A 92 12.01 -3.72 7.96
C LEU A 92 12.45 -2.39 8.59
N LEU A 93 11.64 -1.81 9.47
CA LEU A 93 11.95 -0.56 10.18
C LEU A 93 13.22 -0.71 11.03
N ALA A 94 13.37 -1.84 11.73
CA ALA A 94 14.61 -2.15 12.45
C ALA A 94 15.85 -2.23 11.55
N ARG A 95 15.68 -2.44 10.24
CA ARG A 95 16.78 -2.42 9.26
C ARG A 95 17.07 -1.03 8.70
N VAL A 96 16.03 -0.22 8.45
CA VAL A 96 16.18 1.03 7.68
C VAL A 96 16.20 2.27 8.55
N LEU A 97 15.73 2.20 9.79
CA LEU A 97 15.81 3.32 10.71
C LEU A 97 17.20 3.39 11.37
N PRO A 98 17.69 4.60 11.66
CA PRO A 98 18.95 4.77 12.38
C PRO A 98 18.87 4.18 13.78
N ASP A 99 19.95 3.56 14.25
CA ASP A 99 20.07 3.02 15.61
C ASP A 99 20.28 4.18 16.61
N SER A 100 19.20 4.92 16.86
CA SER A 100 19.15 6.06 17.76
C SER A 100 17.80 6.06 18.47
N GLY A 101 17.76 6.46 19.74
CA GLY A 101 16.51 6.54 20.53
C GLY A 101 15.49 7.58 20.04
N GLN A 102 15.70 8.18 18.85
CA GLN A 102 14.82 9.16 18.21
C GLN A 102 14.44 8.74 16.77
N ALA A 103 14.65 7.47 16.42
CA ALA A 103 14.28 6.93 15.13
C ALA A 103 12.78 7.14 14.83
N SER A 104 12.47 7.74 13.69
CA SER A 104 11.11 7.98 13.25
C SER A 104 10.94 7.73 11.76
N VAL A 105 9.71 7.48 11.34
CA VAL A 105 9.33 7.21 9.95
C VAL A 105 8.12 8.02 9.55
N ASP A 106 8.16 8.61 8.36
CA ASP A 106 6.95 9.11 7.71
C ASP A 106 6.35 7.98 6.88
N TRP A 107 5.03 7.88 6.86
CA TRP A 107 4.31 6.80 6.22
C TRP A 107 3.42 7.31 5.10
N PHE A 108 3.53 6.68 3.94
CA PHE A 108 2.55 6.78 2.86
C PHE A 108 1.97 5.40 2.58
N GLY A 109 0.66 5.22 2.73
CA GLY A 109 0.01 3.94 2.51
C GLY A 109 -1.21 4.03 1.60
N THR A 110 -1.21 3.28 0.50
CA THR A 110 -2.39 3.12 -0.38
C THR A 110 -3.18 1.88 0.01
N SER A 111 -4.49 2.02 0.23
CA SER A 111 -5.37 0.86 0.47
C SER A 111 -4.84 -0.03 1.62
N MET A 112 -4.54 -1.30 1.35
CA MET A 112 -3.85 -2.21 2.27
C MET A 112 -2.64 -1.56 2.97
N GLY A 113 -1.79 -0.82 2.26
CA GLY A 113 -0.65 -0.12 2.84
C GLY A 113 -1.04 0.93 3.88
N GLY A 114 -2.19 1.58 3.73
CA GLY A 114 -2.74 2.48 4.73
C GLY A 114 -3.31 1.74 5.94
N LEU A 115 -3.93 0.56 5.76
CA LEU A 115 -4.35 -0.29 6.90
C LEU A 115 -3.16 -0.80 7.71
N ILE A 116 -2.05 -1.15 7.05
CA ILE A 116 -0.80 -1.51 7.73
C ILE A 116 -0.25 -0.32 8.53
N GLY A 117 -0.24 0.88 7.92
CA GLY A 117 0.16 2.12 8.58
C GLY A 117 -0.71 2.49 9.77
N LEU A 118 -2.04 2.35 9.63
CA LEU A 118 -3.02 2.53 10.70
C LEU A 118 -2.76 1.55 11.85
N GLY A 119 -2.55 0.27 11.54
CA GLY A 119 -2.21 -0.76 12.52
C GLY A 119 -0.94 -0.41 13.29
N LEU A 120 0.14 -0.06 12.60
CA LEU A 120 1.42 0.35 13.21
C LEU A 120 1.29 1.63 14.04
N ALA A 121 0.67 2.68 13.49
CA ALA A 121 0.54 4.00 14.12
C ALA A 121 -0.42 3.99 15.33
N SER A 122 -1.23 2.95 15.48
CA SER A 122 -2.11 2.75 16.63
C SER A 122 -1.40 2.13 17.84
N LEU A 123 -0.22 1.52 17.64
CA LEU A 123 0.53 0.88 18.71
C LEU A 123 1.17 1.92 19.64
N PRO A 124 1.27 1.65 20.96
CA PRO A 124 2.10 2.44 21.87
C PRO A 124 3.56 2.49 21.38
N ASP A 125 4.21 3.63 21.58
CA ASP A 125 5.64 3.84 21.29
C ASP A 125 6.07 3.57 19.82
N ASN A 126 5.12 3.62 18.89
CA ASN A 126 5.41 3.46 17.47
C ASN A 126 6.26 4.63 16.91
N PRO A 127 7.08 4.40 15.87
CA PRO A 127 7.98 5.43 15.33
C PRO A 127 7.30 6.35 14.28
N VAL A 128 5.99 6.27 14.05
CA VAL A 128 5.34 6.97 12.94
C VAL A 128 5.17 8.46 13.27
N ARG A 129 5.88 9.32 12.53
CA ARG A 129 5.88 10.77 12.74
C ARG A 129 4.80 11.50 11.96
N LYS A 130 4.55 11.10 10.72
CA LYS A 130 3.47 11.60 9.85
C LYS A 130 2.84 10.43 9.11
N LEU A 131 1.52 10.43 8.96
CA LEU A 131 0.78 9.35 8.31
C LEU A 131 -0.05 9.88 7.14
N ILE A 132 0.11 9.29 5.96
CA ILE A 132 -0.73 9.54 4.80
C ILE A 132 -1.53 8.28 4.50
N LEU A 133 -2.86 8.40 4.59
CA LEU A 133 -3.81 7.36 4.22
C LEU A 133 -4.37 7.70 2.83
N ASN A 134 -3.95 6.94 1.82
CA ASN A 134 -4.42 7.10 0.45
C ASN A 134 -5.58 6.14 0.16
N ASP A 135 -6.76 6.74 0.09
CA ASP A 135 -8.06 6.17 -0.26
C ASP A 135 -8.43 4.93 0.55
N ILE A 136 -8.29 5.05 1.88
CA ILE A 136 -8.59 3.97 2.82
C ILE A 136 -8.96 4.52 4.20
N GLY A 137 -9.82 3.80 4.90
CA GLY A 137 -10.26 4.16 6.25
C GLY A 137 -10.78 2.97 7.04
N PRO A 138 -11.36 3.22 8.22
CA PRO A 138 -11.79 2.16 9.13
C PRO A 138 -13.01 1.36 8.68
N VAL A 139 -13.80 1.92 7.77
CA VAL A 139 -14.94 1.24 7.15
C VAL A 139 -14.57 0.90 5.72
N LEU A 140 -14.73 -0.37 5.35
CA LEU A 140 -14.48 -0.86 4.00
C LEU A 140 -15.82 -1.20 3.34
N ALA A 141 -16.18 -0.47 2.29
CA ALA A 141 -17.47 -0.66 1.63
C ALA A 141 -17.60 -2.11 1.10
N PRO A 142 -18.67 -2.85 1.48
CA PRO A 142 -18.83 -4.26 1.09
C PRO A 142 -18.80 -4.51 -0.42
N ALA A 143 -19.41 -3.60 -1.20
CA ALA A 143 -19.43 -3.69 -2.66
C ALA A 143 -18.02 -3.60 -3.27
N ALA A 144 -17.17 -2.71 -2.74
CA ALA A 144 -15.78 -2.59 -3.18
C ALA A 144 -14.96 -3.82 -2.78
N LEU A 145 -15.18 -4.37 -1.58
CA LEU A 145 -14.54 -5.62 -1.16
C LEU A 145 -14.93 -6.80 -2.05
N GLN A 146 -16.20 -6.90 -2.44
CA GLN A 146 -16.67 -7.92 -3.37
C GLN A 146 -16.00 -7.76 -4.74
N ARG A 147 -16.00 -6.55 -5.31
CA ARG A 147 -15.33 -6.24 -6.59
C ARG A 147 -13.84 -6.61 -6.58
N ILE A 148 -13.12 -6.28 -5.50
CA ILE A 148 -11.72 -6.66 -5.32
C ILE A 148 -11.57 -8.18 -5.19
N GLY A 149 -12.48 -8.80 -4.43
CA GLY A 149 -12.58 -10.25 -4.23
C GLY A 149 -12.80 -11.04 -5.51
N ASP A 150 -13.55 -10.47 -6.46
CA ASP A 150 -13.91 -11.13 -7.71
C ASP A 150 -12.68 -11.37 -8.60
N TYR A 151 -11.76 -10.40 -8.70
CA TYR A 151 -10.56 -10.56 -9.52
C TYR A 151 -9.35 -11.08 -8.76
N ILE A 152 -9.25 -10.93 -7.44
CA ILE A 152 -8.08 -11.39 -6.68
C ILE A 152 -8.00 -12.93 -6.67
N GLY A 153 -6.81 -13.47 -6.94
CA GLY A 153 -6.58 -14.92 -6.93
C GLY A 153 -7.25 -15.70 -8.06
N GLN A 154 -7.71 -15.03 -9.12
CA GLN A 154 -8.03 -15.69 -10.40
C GLN A 154 -6.72 -16.15 -11.09
N ASP A 155 -6.62 -17.42 -11.46
CA ASP A 155 -5.48 -17.95 -12.25
C ASP A 155 -5.67 -17.59 -13.74
N LEU A 156 -5.50 -16.30 -14.04
CA LEU A 156 -5.53 -15.77 -15.40
C LEU A 156 -4.13 -15.81 -16.00
N ARG A 157 -4.05 -16.33 -17.23
CA ARG A 157 -2.83 -16.48 -18.01
C ARG A 157 -3.07 -15.95 -19.41
N PHE A 158 -2.16 -15.10 -19.88
CA PHE A 158 -2.27 -14.46 -21.18
C PHE A 158 -1.09 -14.85 -22.07
N ASP A 159 -1.31 -14.88 -23.38
CA ASP A 159 -0.27 -15.25 -24.34
C ASP A 159 0.66 -14.07 -24.61
N THR A 160 0.13 -12.86 -24.54
CA THR A 160 0.87 -11.62 -24.82
C THR A 160 0.83 -10.66 -23.64
N PHE A 161 1.82 -9.76 -23.61
CA PHE A 161 1.84 -8.67 -22.62
C PHE A 161 0.63 -7.75 -22.82
N ASP A 162 0.27 -7.44 -24.06
CA ASP A 162 -0.81 -6.49 -24.37
C ASP A 162 -2.17 -6.97 -23.89
N GLU A 163 -2.47 -8.27 -24.01
CA GLU A 163 -3.68 -8.89 -23.44
C GLU A 163 -3.72 -8.77 -21.92
N ALA A 164 -2.60 -9.07 -21.26
CA ALA A 164 -2.48 -8.95 -19.81
C ALA A 164 -2.57 -7.48 -19.35
N ALA A 165 -1.93 -6.56 -20.08
CA ALA A 165 -1.92 -5.14 -19.78
C ALA A 165 -3.31 -4.52 -19.95
N LYS A 166 -4.07 -4.94 -20.98
CA LYS A 166 -5.48 -4.59 -21.13
C LYS A 166 -6.29 -5.03 -19.92
N PHE A 167 -6.09 -6.27 -19.45
CA PHE A 167 -6.77 -6.74 -18.23
C PHE A 167 -6.42 -5.89 -17.00
N ILE A 168 -5.13 -5.56 -16.80
CA ILE A 168 -4.71 -4.68 -15.70
C ILE A 168 -5.38 -3.31 -15.80
N ARG A 169 -5.44 -2.72 -16.99
CA ARG A 169 -6.14 -1.44 -17.22
C ARG A 169 -7.62 -1.56 -16.86
N ASP A 170 -8.31 -2.59 -17.35
CA ASP A 170 -9.75 -2.77 -17.15
C ASP A 170 -10.12 -2.87 -15.65
N VAL A 171 -9.30 -3.56 -14.85
CA VAL A 171 -9.51 -3.66 -13.39
C VAL A 171 -9.01 -2.44 -12.59
N SER A 172 -8.29 -1.53 -13.24
CA SER A 172 -7.70 -0.33 -12.63
C SER A 172 -8.28 0.98 -13.19
N LEU A 173 -9.37 0.95 -13.97
CA LEU A 173 -9.99 2.16 -14.53
C LEU A 173 -10.36 3.21 -13.47
N THR A 174 -10.66 2.77 -12.25
CA THR A 174 -10.95 3.65 -11.11
C THR A 174 -9.75 4.49 -10.65
N PHE A 175 -8.54 4.25 -11.17
CA PHE A 175 -7.35 5.04 -10.83
C PHE A 175 -7.36 6.44 -11.47
N GLY A 176 -8.32 6.71 -12.36
CA GLY A 176 -8.45 7.97 -13.08
C GLY A 176 -7.70 7.98 -14.40
N GLN A 177 -7.57 9.17 -15.00
CA GLN A 177 -6.97 9.31 -16.33
C GLN A 177 -5.46 9.05 -16.31
N HIS A 178 -5.00 8.21 -17.24
CA HIS A 178 -3.58 7.91 -17.44
C HIS A 178 -3.29 7.85 -18.93
N THR A 179 -2.07 8.26 -19.29
CA THR A 179 -1.53 8.08 -20.65
C THR A 179 -1.28 6.60 -20.94
N GLU A 180 -1.16 6.24 -22.22
CA GLU A 180 -0.83 4.85 -22.61
C GLU A 180 0.52 4.38 -22.03
N ALA A 181 1.50 5.28 -21.89
CA ALA A 181 2.79 4.95 -21.27
C ALA A 181 2.66 4.65 -19.77
N GLU A 182 1.81 5.40 -19.07
CA GLU A 182 1.54 5.17 -17.65
C GLU A 182 0.75 3.88 -17.43
N TRP A 183 -0.25 3.58 -18.27
CA TRP A 183 -0.94 2.29 -18.25
C TRP A 183 0.00 1.12 -18.51
N HIS A 184 0.87 1.26 -19.52
CA HIS A 184 1.88 0.26 -19.81
C HIS A 184 2.79 0.01 -18.60
N LYS A 185 3.29 1.08 -17.96
CA LYS A 185 4.12 0.98 -16.74
C LYS A 185 3.37 0.27 -15.60
N LEU A 186 2.14 0.70 -15.28
CA LEU A 186 1.32 0.10 -14.23
C LEU A 186 1.08 -1.40 -14.44
N ALA A 187 0.99 -1.83 -15.70
CA ALA A 187 0.90 -3.23 -16.08
C ALA A 187 2.26 -3.94 -15.96
N SER A 188 3.35 -3.36 -16.49
CA SER A 188 4.70 -3.93 -16.42
C SER A 188 5.16 -4.20 -14.99
N ASP A 189 4.77 -3.36 -14.03
CA ASP A 189 5.15 -3.53 -12.62
C ASP A 189 4.55 -4.78 -11.96
N VAL A 190 3.32 -5.13 -12.33
CA VAL A 190 2.53 -6.20 -11.68
C VAL A 190 2.40 -7.46 -12.52
N LEU A 191 3.00 -7.48 -13.70
CA LEU A 191 2.99 -8.64 -14.60
C LEU A 191 4.38 -9.26 -14.66
N ARG A 192 4.40 -10.58 -14.84
CA ARG A 192 5.61 -11.33 -15.14
C ARG A 192 5.27 -12.53 -16.00
N GLN A 193 6.28 -13.10 -16.66
CA GLN A 193 6.13 -14.39 -17.30
C GLN A 193 6.27 -15.53 -16.29
N ASP A 194 5.43 -16.55 -16.42
CA ASP A 194 5.60 -17.82 -15.75
C ASP A 194 6.62 -18.72 -16.49
N LYS A 195 6.81 -19.95 -15.99
CA LYS A 195 7.75 -20.92 -16.57
C LYS A 195 7.37 -21.37 -18.00
N ASP A 196 6.11 -21.20 -18.38
CA ASP A 196 5.55 -21.62 -19.67
C ASP A 196 5.47 -20.42 -20.63
N GLY A 197 6.04 -19.27 -20.24
CA GLY A 197 6.08 -18.04 -21.02
C GLY A 197 4.78 -17.23 -21.00
N LYS A 198 3.76 -17.66 -20.24
CA LYS A 198 2.49 -16.94 -20.13
C LYS A 198 2.63 -15.74 -19.21
N TRP A 199 1.96 -14.66 -19.56
CA TRP A 199 1.87 -13.47 -18.71
C TRP A 199 0.87 -13.72 -17.59
N ILE A 200 1.34 -13.54 -16.36
CA ILE A 200 0.56 -13.72 -15.12
C ILE A 200 0.77 -12.52 -14.20
N ARG A 201 -0.12 -12.39 -13.22
CA ARG A 201 0.04 -11.40 -12.15
C ARG A 201 1.15 -11.80 -11.19
N HIS A 202 1.93 -10.81 -10.76
CA HIS A 202 3.11 -10.98 -9.93
C HIS A 202 2.75 -10.99 -8.44
N TYR A 203 1.86 -11.89 -8.04
CA TYR A 203 1.50 -12.11 -6.65
C TYR A 203 1.05 -13.55 -6.42
N ASP A 204 0.98 -13.98 -5.16
CA ASP A 204 0.48 -15.30 -4.74
C ASP A 204 -1.05 -15.40 -4.83
N MET A 205 -1.59 -16.40 -5.53
CA MET A 205 -3.05 -16.59 -5.60
C MET A 205 -3.69 -16.84 -4.23
N GLY A 206 -2.91 -17.30 -3.25
CA GLY A 206 -3.32 -17.44 -1.85
C GLY A 206 -3.78 -16.15 -1.18
N LEU A 207 -3.45 -14.97 -1.74
CA LEU A 207 -3.95 -13.67 -1.27
C LEU A 207 -5.48 -13.58 -1.24
N ALA A 208 -6.19 -14.36 -2.07
CA ALA A 208 -7.64 -14.36 -2.10
C ALA A 208 -8.29 -15.10 -0.92
N LEU A 209 -7.54 -15.94 -0.20
CA LEU A 209 -8.11 -16.80 0.83
C LEU A 209 -8.75 -16.00 1.99
N PRO A 210 -8.10 -14.98 2.57
CA PRO A 210 -8.73 -14.14 3.59
C PRO A 210 -10.03 -13.48 3.11
N PHE A 211 -10.05 -12.95 1.88
CA PHE A 211 -11.23 -12.30 1.29
C PHE A 211 -12.41 -13.27 1.14
N ARG A 212 -12.15 -14.49 0.67
CA ARG A 212 -13.20 -15.52 0.52
C ARG A 212 -13.70 -16.09 1.85
N SER A 213 -12.91 -15.96 2.92
CA SER A 213 -13.24 -16.47 4.26
C SER A 213 -13.94 -15.44 5.15
N ALA A 214 -14.14 -14.21 4.68
CA ALA A 214 -14.79 -13.16 5.45
C ALA A 214 -16.29 -13.45 5.63
N THR A 215 -16.79 -13.29 6.85
CA THR A 215 -18.22 -13.33 7.16
C THR A 215 -18.70 -11.92 7.55
N PRO A 216 -20.02 -11.64 7.52
CA PRO A 216 -20.55 -10.36 8.01
C PRO A 216 -20.12 -10.05 9.45
N GLU A 217 -20.06 -11.07 10.31
CA GLU A 217 -19.65 -10.93 11.71
C GLU A 217 -18.15 -10.60 11.81
N SER A 218 -17.29 -11.26 11.02
CA SER A 218 -15.86 -10.94 11.03
C SER A 218 -15.61 -9.54 10.46
N ALA A 219 -16.33 -9.14 9.41
CA ALA A 219 -16.20 -7.81 8.82
C ALA A 219 -16.61 -6.70 9.81
N ALA A 220 -17.70 -6.89 10.55
CA ALA A 220 -18.13 -5.95 11.59
C ALA A 220 -17.11 -5.86 12.76
N ALA A 221 -16.52 -7.00 13.15
CA ALA A 221 -15.46 -7.02 14.16
C ALA A 221 -14.20 -6.30 13.66
N ASP A 222 -13.79 -6.54 12.41
CA ASP A 222 -12.65 -5.88 11.77
C ASP A 222 -12.87 -4.36 11.69
N GLU A 223 -14.06 -3.91 11.30
CA GLU A 223 -14.43 -2.49 11.26
C GLU A 223 -14.31 -1.84 12.66
N ALA A 224 -14.85 -2.49 13.70
CA ALA A 224 -14.75 -1.99 15.07
C ALA A 224 -13.29 -1.89 15.54
N MET A 225 -12.46 -2.87 15.21
CA MET A 225 -11.02 -2.86 15.51
C MET A 225 -10.30 -1.73 14.76
N LEU A 226 -10.63 -1.51 13.49
CA LEU A 226 -10.03 -0.44 12.69
C LEU A 226 -10.41 0.95 13.23
N TRP A 227 -11.66 1.15 13.70
CA TRP A 227 -12.05 2.41 14.34
C TRP A 227 -11.30 2.64 15.64
N ALA A 228 -11.15 1.61 16.47
CA ALA A 228 -10.39 1.71 17.71
C ALA A 228 -8.91 2.04 17.44
N ALA A 229 -8.30 1.40 16.44
CA ALA A 229 -6.94 1.67 16.03
C ALA A 229 -6.78 3.08 15.44
N TYR A 230 -7.71 3.53 14.61
CA TYR A 230 -7.74 4.90 14.09
C TYR A 230 -7.81 5.94 15.21
N ASP A 231 -8.68 5.72 16.20
CA ASP A 231 -8.80 6.58 17.37
C ASP A 231 -7.56 6.63 18.26
N ALA A 232 -6.69 5.62 18.18
CA ALA A 232 -5.44 5.57 18.92
C ALA A 232 -4.31 6.37 18.26
N ILE A 233 -4.43 6.72 16.97
CA ILE A 233 -3.40 7.49 16.24
C ILE A 233 -3.25 8.89 16.86
N ARG A 234 -2.00 9.34 17.00
CA ARG A 234 -1.63 10.63 17.59
C ARG A 234 -0.78 11.52 16.68
N CYS A 235 -0.14 10.94 15.67
CA CYS A 235 0.67 11.71 14.73
C CYS A 235 -0.24 12.52 13.77
N PRO A 236 0.29 13.63 13.19
CA PRO A 236 -0.38 14.32 12.10
C PRO A 236 -0.71 13.35 10.96
N THR A 237 -1.95 13.40 10.50
CA THR A 237 -2.46 12.52 9.44
C THR A 237 -3.02 13.34 8.29
N LEU A 238 -2.73 12.91 7.06
CA LEU A 238 -3.38 13.34 5.84
C LEU A 238 -4.26 12.19 5.34
N LEU A 239 -5.52 12.49 5.04
CA LEU A 239 -6.43 11.59 4.36
C LEU A 239 -6.59 12.07 2.93
N VAL A 240 -6.20 11.24 1.96
CA VAL A 240 -6.48 11.49 0.55
C VAL A 240 -7.58 10.55 0.10
N ARG A 241 -8.54 11.08 -0.64
CA ARG A 241 -9.67 10.33 -1.17
C ARG A 241 -9.81 10.59 -2.67
N GLY A 242 -10.02 9.55 -3.47
CA GLY A 242 -10.56 9.73 -4.81
C GLY A 242 -12.01 10.17 -4.70
N ALA A 243 -12.40 11.27 -5.34
CA ALA A 243 -13.76 11.82 -5.25
C ALA A 243 -14.84 10.78 -5.61
N GLU A 244 -14.51 9.85 -6.51
CA GLU A 244 -15.37 8.76 -6.99
C GLU A 244 -15.10 7.41 -6.28
N SER A 245 -14.37 7.42 -5.16
CA SER A 245 -14.00 6.20 -4.45
C SER A 245 -15.24 5.43 -3.99
N ASP A 246 -15.29 4.17 -4.38
CA ASP A 246 -16.28 3.19 -3.94
C ASP A 246 -15.84 2.43 -2.68
N LEU A 247 -14.57 2.55 -2.27
CA LEU A 247 -14.03 1.88 -1.08
C LEU A 247 -14.11 2.78 0.16
N LEU A 248 -13.55 3.99 0.07
CA LEU A 248 -13.64 5.01 1.12
C LEU A 248 -14.76 5.98 0.76
N THR A 249 -15.92 5.82 1.39
CA THR A 249 -17.06 6.69 1.14
C THR A 249 -16.80 8.11 1.67
N ALA A 250 -17.43 9.11 1.05
CA ALA A 250 -17.37 10.49 1.52
C ALA A 250 -17.87 10.64 2.97
N GLU A 251 -18.87 9.83 3.36
CA GLU A 251 -19.44 9.82 4.71
C GLU A 251 -18.43 9.28 5.73
N THR A 252 -17.77 8.15 5.43
CA THR A 252 -16.69 7.62 6.27
C THR A 252 -15.52 8.61 6.37
N ALA A 253 -15.11 9.22 5.25
CA ALA A 253 -14.04 10.22 5.26
C ALA A 253 -14.41 11.45 6.12
N ALA A 254 -15.65 11.93 6.05
CA ALA A 254 -16.15 13.02 6.88
C ALA A 254 -16.19 12.65 8.37
N LEU A 255 -16.50 11.40 8.73
CA LEU A 255 -16.42 10.93 10.12
C LEU A 255 -14.96 10.87 10.61
N MET A 256 -14.04 10.44 9.74
CA MET A 256 -12.61 10.37 10.06
C MET A 256 -12.05 11.74 10.44
N THR A 257 -12.46 12.84 9.79
CA THR A 257 -12.00 14.20 10.13
C THR A 257 -12.47 14.70 11.51
N GLN A 258 -13.44 14.02 12.12
CA GLN A 258 -14.06 14.44 13.39
C GLN A 258 -13.49 13.70 14.62
N ARG A 259 -12.76 12.60 14.45
CA ARG A 259 -12.22 11.76 15.53
C ARG A 259 -10.78 11.28 15.26
N GLY A 260 -10.20 10.57 16.23
CA GLY A 260 -8.81 10.13 16.17
C GLY A 260 -7.85 11.29 15.85
N PRO A 261 -6.99 11.17 14.82
CA PRO A 261 -6.03 12.20 14.45
C PRO A 261 -6.63 13.42 13.76
N LYS A 262 -7.94 13.41 13.43
CA LYS A 262 -8.66 14.52 12.75
C LYS A 262 -7.88 15.06 11.53
N PRO A 263 -7.64 14.20 10.52
CA PRO A 263 -6.76 14.51 9.42
C PRO A 263 -7.30 15.66 8.57
N ALA A 264 -6.38 16.35 7.89
CA ALA A 264 -6.76 17.12 6.71
C ALA A 264 -7.28 16.13 5.64
N LEU A 265 -8.40 16.45 5.00
CA LEU A 265 -8.96 15.68 3.90
C LEU A 265 -8.69 16.40 2.59
N VAL A 266 -8.10 15.69 1.63
CA VAL A 266 -7.92 16.14 0.25
C VAL A 266 -8.64 15.18 -0.68
N GLU A 267 -9.49 15.71 -1.55
CA GLU A 267 -10.19 14.93 -2.57
C GLU A 267 -9.59 15.18 -3.95
N ILE A 268 -9.37 14.11 -4.71
CA ILE A 268 -8.86 14.16 -6.08
C ILE A 268 -10.03 13.87 -7.02
N ALA A 269 -10.38 14.85 -7.86
CA ALA A 269 -11.47 14.74 -8.82
C ALA A 269 -11.18 13.66 -9.88
N ASP A 270 -12.25 13.09 -10.45
CA ASP A 270 -12.20 12.10 -11.54
C ASP A 270 -11.36 10.84 -11.23
N VAL A 271 -11.19 10.52 -9.95
CA VAL A 271 -10.43 9.38 -9.44
C VAL A 271 -11.28 8.63 -8.41
N GLY A 272 -11.31 7.31 -8.52
CA GLY A 272 -11.90 6.38 -7.54
C GLY A 272 -10.85 5.72 -6.65
N HIS A 273 -11.07 4.46 -6.26
CA HIS A 273 -10.06 3.69 -5.51
C HIS A 273 -8.97 3.16 -6.46
N ALA A 274 -7.72 3.65 -6.41
CA ALA A 274 -7.19 4.74 -5.59
C ALA A 274 -6.35 5.70 -6.46
N PRO A 275 -6.16 6.97 -6.02
CA PRO A 275 -5.16 7.86 -6.61
C PRO A 275 -3.77 7.23 -6.67
N THR A 276 -3.07 7.39 -7.78
CA THR A 276 -1.84 6.65 -8.09
C THR A 276 -0.56 7.38 -7.70
N PHE A 277 -0.62 8.70 -7.50
CA PHE A 277 0.52 9.56 -7.17
C PHE A 277 1.68 9.46 -8.17
N ILE A 278 1.35 9.25 -9.44
CA ILE A 278 2.32 9.34 -10.53
C ILE A 278 2.36 10.73 -11.18
N HIS A 279 1.29 11.53 -11.02
CA HIS A 279 1.17 12.89 -11.55
C HIS A 279 1.71 13.93 -10.56
N ASP A 280 2.32 14.99 -11.09
CA ASP A 280 3.03 16.01 -10.29
C ASP A 280 2.11 16.77 -9.33
N ASP A 281 0.85 17.00 -9.71
CA ASP A 281 -0.16 17.65 -8.88
C ASP A 281 -0.53 16.80 -7.66
N GLN A 282 -0.69 15.48 -7.84
CA GLN A 282 -0.91 14.54 -6.74
C GLN A 282 0.32 14.47 -5.82
N ILE A 283 1.53 14.38 -6.41
CA ILE A 283 2.78 14.36 -5.65
C ILE A 283 2.97 15.65 -4.84
N ALA A 284 2.57 16.80 -5.38
CA ALA A 284 2.65 18.08 -4.67
C ALA A 284 1.87 18.09 -3.36
N ILE A 285 0.71 17.41 -3.29
CA ILE A 285 -0.07 17.25 -2.05
C ILE A 285 0.78 16.55 -0.96
N VAL A 286 1.49 15.49 -1.33
CA VAL A 286 2.38 14.75 -0.42
C VAL A 286 3.54 15.61 0.03
N LYS A 287 4.20 16.29 -0.92
CA LYS A 287 5.34 17.17 -0.62
C LYS A 287 4.93 18.28 0.35
N GLN A 288 3.78 18.92 0.12
CA GLN A 288 3.25 19.96 0.98
C GLN A 288 3.04 19.45 2.42
N PHE A 289 2.43 18.28 2.58
CA PHE A 289 2.20 17.72 3.91
C PHE A 289 3.49 17.27 4.62
N LEU A 290 4.41 16.66 3.88
CA LEU A 290 5.65 16.10 4.44
C LEU A 290 6.70 17.18 4.73
N LEU A 291 6.90 18.13 3.83
CA LEU A 291 8.02 19.09 3.87
C LEU A 291 7.63 20.48 4.39
N GLY A 292 6.35 20.85 4.33
CA GLY A 292 5.85 22.16 4.78
C GLY A 292 5.72 23.17 3.66
#